data_AF-L9ZQN1-F1
#
_entry.id   AF-L9ZQN1-F1
#
_cell.length_a   1.000
_cell.length_b   1.000
_cell.length_c   1.000
_cell.angle_alpha   90.00
_cell.angle_beta   90.00
_cell.angle_gamma   90.00
#
_symmetry.space_group_name_H-M   'P 1'
#
loop_
_entity.id
_entity.type
_entity.pdbx_description
1 polymer ?
#
loop_
_entity_poly.entity_id
_entity_poly.type
_entity_poly.pdbx_seq_one_letter_code
_entity_poly.pdbx_strand_id
1 'polypeptide(L)'
;MDLTKYRAKLIGNEEERAVSPVIGVILMVAITVILAAVIAAFVLDMGDSIGQEANAAVDIEGDGTSSVEVSVTSLQSADGVKLAGGGIGEDTGDTYTYDDAYYTESVGTIGSYSSSDDSADEICHSSSGEQTIDVVAYLGESPDSTETETAQQSFTIDCE
;
A
#
# COMPACT_ATOMS: atom_id res chain seq x y z
N MET A 1 -48.49 31.88 -54.08
CA MET A 1 -48.38 30.67 -53.24
C MET A 1 -48.56 31.08 -51.79
N ASP A 2 -49.32 30.31 -51.00
CA ASP A 2 -49.60 30.65 -49.61
C ASP A 2 -48.50 30.08 -48.69
N LEU A 3 -47.57 30.95 -48.25
CA LEU A 3 -46.40 30.55 -47.44
C LEU A 3 -46.73 30.32 -45.97
N THR A 4 -47.93 30.69 -45.52
CA THR A 4 -48.39 30.51 -44.14
C THR A 4 -48.43 29.05 -43.70
N LYS A 5 -48.72 28.13 -44.63
CA LYS A 5 -48.82 26.67 -44.37
C LYS A 5 -47.47 26.01 -44.06
N TYR A 6 -46.35 26.61 -44.45
CA TYR A 6 -45.01 26.04 -44.25
C TYR A 6 -44.25 26.65 -43.06
N ARG A 7 -44.70 27.81 -42.54
CA ARG A 7 -44.07 28.50 -41.41
C ARG A 7 -44.12 27.69 -40.12
N ALA A 8 -45.24 27.03 -39.84
CA ALA A 8 -45.41 26.20 -38.64
C ALA A 8 -44.48 24.98 -38.64
N LYS A 9 -44.14 24.44 -39.82
CA LYS A 9 -43.24 23.29 -39.97
C LYS A 9 -41.76 23.63 -39.75
N LEU A 10 -41.40 24.92 -39.85
CA LEU A 10 -40.03 25.42 -39.66
C LEU A 10 -39.76 25.91 -38.23
N ILE A 11 -40.80 26.20 -37.44
CA ILE A 11 -40.70 26.81 -36.10
C ILE A 11 -40.95 25.80 -34.96
N GLY A 12 -41.35 24.56 -35.29
CA GLY A 12 -41.68 23.53 -34.29
C GLY A 12 -43.01 23.81 -33.60
N ASN A 13 -43.68 22.75 -33.13
CA ASN A 13 -44.94 22.88 -32.39
C ASN A 13 -44.68 23.60 -31.06
N GLU A 14 -45.68 24.28 -30.49
CA GLU A 14 -45.44 25.13 -29.30
C GLU A 14 -44.88 24.37 -28.10
N GLU A 15 -45.17 23.06 -28.05
CA GLU A 15 -44.74 22.06 -27.07
C GLU A 15 -43.27 21.63 -27.25
N GLU A 16 -42.71 21.74 -28.47
CA GLU A 16 -41.32 21.37 -28.80
C GLU A 16 -40.33 22.52 -28.49
N ARG A 17 -40.87 23.71 -28.17
CA ARG A 17 -40.14 24.86 -27.61
C ARG A 17 -39.94 24.76 -26.10
N ALA A 18 -40.00 23.56 -25.52
CA ALA A 18 -39.91 23.31 -24.08
C ALA A 18 -38.61 23.84 -23.45
N VAL A 19 -37.57 24.12 -24.25
CA VAL A 19 -36.34 24.73 -23.77
C VAL A 19 -35.91 25.81 -24.76
N SER A 20 -35.75 27.05 -24.29
CA SER A 20 -35.19 28.10 -25.14
C SER A 20 -33.75 27.74 -25.53
N PRO A 21 -33.24 28.12 -26.71
CA PRO A 21 -31.88 27.78 -27.15
C PRO A 21 -30.81 28.14 -26.11
N VAL A 22 -31.01 29.25 -25.39
CA VAL A 22 -30.10 29.72 -24.35
C VAL A 22 -30.20 28.86 -23.09
N ILE A 23 -31.41 28.49 -22.67
CA ILE A 23 -31.61 27.64 -21.49
C ILE A 23 -31.11 26.22 -21.78
N GLY A 24 -31.25 25.72 -23.00
CA GLY A 24 -30.75 24.40 -23.39
C GLY A 24 -29.23 24.30 -23.27
N VAL A 25 -28.51 25.35 -23.71
CA VAL A 25 -27.06 25.41 -23.56
C VAL A 25 -26.65 25.49 -22.09
N ILE A 26 -27.32 26.30 -21.28
CA ILE A 26 -27.01 26.42 -19.85
C ILE A 26 -27.23 25.08 -19.14
N LEU A 27 -28.34 24.39 -19.41
CA LEU A 27 -28.64 23.09 -18.78
C LEU A 27 -27.66 22.01 -19.23
N MET A 28 -27.31 21.97 -20.51
CA MET A 28 -26.34 21.00 -21.03
C MET A 28 -24.96 21.21 -20.41
N VAL A 29 -24.50 22.46 -20.31
CA VAL A 29 -23.21 22.79 -19.70
C VAL A 29 -23.24 22.53 -18.18
N ALA A 30 -24.33 22.86 -17.50
CA ALA A 30 -24.43 22.66 -16.06
C ALA A 30 -24.27 21.18 -15.68
N ILE A 31 -24.97 20.28 -16.37
CA ILE A 31 -24.90 18.84 -16.07
C ILE A 31 -23.51 18.28 -16.38
N THR A 32 -22.92 18.64 -17.52
CA THR A 32 -21.58 18.12 -17.88
C THR A 32 -20.50 18.61 -16.93
N VAL A 33 -20.57 19.85 -16.46
CA VAL A 33 -19.63 20.39 -15.46
C VAL A 33 -19.76 19.68 -14.12
N ILE A 34 -21.00 19.42 -13.66
CA ILE A 34 -21.24 18.67 -12.42
C ILE A 34 -20.69 17.25 -12.54
N LEU A 35 -21.03 16.54 -13.62
CA LEU A 35 -20.57 15.16 -13.82
C LEU A 35 -19.05 15.08 -13.92
N ALA A 36 -18.43 16.01 -14.65
CA ALA A 36 -16.97 16.08 -14.75
C ALA A 36 -16.31 16.33 -13.39
N ALA A 37 -16.83 17.27 -12.59
CA ALA A 37 -16.31 17.57 -11.26
C ALA A 37 -16.44 16.37 -10.30
N VAL A 38 -17.58 15.68 -10.35
CA VAL A 38 -17.83 14.51 -9.49
C VAL A 38 -16.90 13.35 -9.86
N ILE A 39 -16.74 13.05 -11.15
CA ILE A 39 -15.82 11.98 -11.58
C ILE A 39 -14.37 12.36 -11.24
N ALA A 40 -13.97 13.63 -11.41
CA ALA A 40 -12.64 14.08 -11.02
C ALA A 40 -12.38 13.88 -9.53
N ALA A 41 -13.35 14.17 -8.66
CA ALA A 41 -13.25 13.89 -7.23
C ALA A 41 -13.08 12.39 -6.95
N PHE A 42 -13.88 11.52 -7.57
CA PHE A 42 -13.75 10.07 -7.40
C PHE A 42 -12.43 9.51 -7.94
N VAL A 43 -11.91 10.07 -9.03
CA VAL A 43 -10.61 9.64 -9.61
C VAL A 43 -9.45 10.09 -8.74
N LEU A 44 -9.50 11.30 -8.17
CA LEU A 44 -8.48 11.78 -7.24
C LEU A 44 -8.49 10.99 -5.93
N ASP A 45 -9.67 10.66 -5.41
CA ASP A 45 -9.86 9.84 -4.21
C ASP A 45 -9.37 8.39 -4.41
N MET A 46 -9.59 7.81 -5.61
CA MET A 46 -8.99 6.52 -5.97
C MET A 46 -7.47 6.59 -6.20
N GLY A 47 -6.92 7.74 -6.58
CA GLY A 47 -5.49 7.92 -6.76
C GLY A 47 -4.69 7.75 -5.47
N ASP A 48 -5.27 8.19 -4.35
CA ASP A 48 -4.71 8.02 -2.99
C ASP A 48 -4.87 6.58 -2.48
N SER A 49 -5.87 5.85 -3.01
CA SER A 49 -6.17 4.45 -2.66
C SER A 49 -5.32 3.44 -3.45
N ILE A 50 -4.70 3.86 -4.56
CA ILE A 50 -3.65 3.06 -5.23
C ILE A 50 -2.37 3.31 -4.45
N GLY A 51 -2.32 2.74 -3.23
CA GLY A 51 -1.14 2.80 -2.38
C GLY A 51 0.08 2.28 -3.13
N GLN A 52 1.22 2.94 -2.95
CA GLN A 52 2.49 2.39 -3.39
C GLN A 52 2.77 1.14 -2.58
N GLU A 53 2.83 -0.02 -3.22
CA GLU A 53 3.23 -1.25 -2.53
C GLU A 53 4.74 -1.19 -2.25
N ALA A 54 5.11 -1.38 -0.98
CA ALA A 54 6.51 -1.50 -0.59
C ALA A 54 7.03 -2.84 -1.13
N ASN A 55 7.91 -2.82 -2.14
CA ASN A 55 8.47 -4.06 -2.69
C ASN A 55 9.97 -4.14 -2.44
N ALA A 56 10.46 -5.27 -1.92
CA ALA A 56 11.88 -5.55 -1.75
C ALA A 56 12.20 -7.01 -2.08
N ALA A 57 13.36 -7.25 -2.65
CA ALA A 57 13.90 -8.59 -2.88
C ALA A 57 14.78 -8.99 -1.69
N VAL A 58 14.40 -10.09 -1.05
CA VAL A 58 15.05 -10.64 0.15
C VAL A 58 15.55 -12.05 -0.17
N ASP A 59 16.69 -12.41 0.39
CA ASP A 59 17.26 -13.75 0.35
C ASP A 59 17.40 -14.26 1.78
N ILE A 60 16.96 -15.50 2.01
CA ILE A 60 16.92 -16.13 3.33
C ILE A 60 17.68 -17.45 3.22
N GLU A 61 18.72 -17.61 4.04
CA GLU A 61 19.52 -18.82 4.11
C GLU A 61 19.26 -19.51 5.46
N GLY A 62 19.05 -20.83 5.45
CA GLY A 62 18.83 -21.61 6.68
C GLY A 62 17.39 -21.73 7.19
N ASP A 63 16.38 -21.49 6.34
CA ASP A 63 14.96 -21.68 6.69
C ASP A 63 14.66 -23.07 7.29
N GLY A 64 13.98 -23.09 8.43
CA GLY A 64 13.64 -24.29 9.20
C GLY A 64 14.80 -24.90 9.99
N THR A 65 15.86 -24.13 10.25
CA THR A 65 17.00 -24.58 11.06
C THR A 65 17.17 -23.73 12.32
N SER A 66 18.18 -24.04 13.13
CA SER A 66 18.54 -23.29 14.34
C SER A 66 19.33 -22.00 14.06
N SER A 67 19.70 -21.73 12.80
CA SER A 67 20.38 -20.49 12.41
C SER A 67 19.92 -20.02 11.03
N VAL A 68 19.44 -18.78 10.95
CA VAL A 68 18.89 -18.17 9.75
C VAL A 68 19.62 -16.86 9.47
N GLU A 69 20.07 -16.67 8.24
CA GLU A 69 20.60 -15.38 7.76
C GLU A 69 19.59 -14.74 6.81
N VAL A 70 19.26 -13.46 7.06
CA VAL A 70 18.35 -12.70 6.21
C VAL A 70 19.08 -11.54 5.58
N SER A 71 19.04 -11.46 4.25
CA SER A 71 19.68 -10.39 3.49
C SER A 71 18.75 -9.74 2.47
N VAL A 72 18.87 -8.44 2.30
CA VAL A 72 18.15 -7.66 1.30
C VAL A 72 19.02 -7.51 0.07
N THR A 73 18.58 -8.08 -1.05
CA THR A 73 19.29 -8.01 -2.33
C THR A 73 18.92 -6.75 -3.12
N SER A 74 17.70 -6.24 -2.96
CA SER A 74 17.25 -4.99 -3.59
C SER A 74 16.05 -4.41 -2.85
N LEU A 75 16.04 -3.10 -2.60
CA LEU A 75 14.92 -2.41 -1.96
C LEU A 75 13.81 -1.99 -2.92
N GLN A 76 13.97 -2.14 -4.25
CA GLN A 76 13.03 -1.75 -5.30
C GLN A 76 12.18 -0.48 -5.00
N SER A 77 11.00 -0.63 -4.40
CA SER A 77 10.04 0.43 -4.10
C SER A 77 9.84 0.68 -2.60
N ALA A 78 10.57 -0.02 -1.73
CA ALA A 78 10.52 0.12 -0.29
C ALA A 78 11.60 1.09 0.21
N ASP A 79 11.31 1.79 1.32
CA ASP A 79 12.29 2.61 2.03
C ASP A 79 13.15 1.76 2.96
N GLY A 80 12.59 0.65 3.46
CA GLY A 80 13.33 -0.33 4.25
C GLY A 80 12.63 -1.69 4.32
N VAL A 81 13.33 -2.64 4.95
CA VAL A 81 12.83 -3.99 5.24
C VAL A 81 13.01 -4.25 6.72
N LYS A 82 11.97 -4.78 7.36
CA LYS A 82 11.99 -5.20 8.76
C LYS A 82 11.54 -6.64 8.91
N LEU A 83 11.91 -7.26 10.01
CA LEU A 83 11.36 -8.54 10.45
C LEU A 83 10.16 -8.29 11.37
N ALA A 84 9.06 -9.01 11.14
CA ALA A 84 7.85 -8.97 11.95
C ALA A 84 7.40 -10.39 12.31
N GLY A 85 6.94 -10.63 13.54
CA GLY A 85 6.61 -11.99 14.01
C GLY A 85 6.65 -12.11 15.54
N GLY A 86 6.44 -13.32 16.05
CA GLY A 86 6.51 -13.58 17.49
C GLY A 86 7.94 -13.52 18.01
N GLY A 87 8.21 -12.70 19.02
CA GLY A 87 9.50 -12.65 19.72
C GLY A 87 10.57 -11.75 19.10
N ILE A 88 10.22 -10.94 18.08
CA ILE A 88 11.16 -10.01 17.43
C ILE A 88 10.95 -8.58 17.96
N GLY A 89 12.06 -7.94 18.32
CA GLY A 89 12.11 -6.65 19.02
C GLY A 89 12.39 -6.81 20.52
N GLU A 90 13.04 -5.81 21.12
CA GLU A 90 13.25 -5.82 22.58
C GLU A 90 11.91 -5.62 23.30
N ASP A 91 11.51 -6.56 24.14
CA ASP A 91 10.35 -6.39 25.03
C ASP A 91 10.70 -5.41 26.16
N THR A 92 10.46 -4.13 25.91
CA THR A 92 10.51 -3.09 26.95
C THR A 92 9.12 -2.85 27.56
N GLY A 93 8.37 -3.93 27.82
CA GLY A 93 7.20 -3.95 28.70
C GLY A 93 5.86 -3.52 28.10
N ASP A 94 5.83 -2.61 27.13
CA ASP A 94 4.57 -2.14 26.48
C ASP A 94 4.76 -1.65 25.02
N THR A 95 5.97 -1.69 24.47
CA THR A 95 6.29 -1.23 23.11
C THR A 95 7.34 -2.14 22.50
N TYR A 96 7.06 -2.70 21.33
CA TYR A 96 8.06 -3.41 20.54
C TYR A 96 8.92 -2.36 19.84
N THR A 97 10.22 -2.35 20.15
CA THR A 97 11.19 -1.51 19.46
C THR A 97 12.06 -2.40 18.57
N TYR A 98 12.15 -2.03 17.29
CA TYR A 98 13.04 -2.71 16.35
C TYR A 98 14.45 -2.11 16.48
N ASP A 99 15.44 -2.95 16.81
CA ASP A 99 16.85 -2.59 16.74
C ASP A 99 17.37 -2.69 15.29
N ASP A 100 18.50 -2.04 14.98
CA ASP A 100 19.19 -2.13 13.68
C ASP A 100 19.47 -3.59 13.27
N ALA A 101 19.53 -4.53 14.22
CA ALA A 101 19.62 -5.95 13.95
C ALA A 101 18.38 -6.55 13.25
N TYR A 102 17.20 -5.91 13.32
CA TYR A 102 15.92 -6.44 12.81
C TYR A 102 15.32 -5.67 11.64
N TYR A 103 15.91 -4.55 11.26
CA TYR A 103 15.51 -3.80 10.09
C TYR A 103 16.71 -3.20 9.36
N THR A 104 16.52 -2.89 8.09
CA THR A 104 17.52 -2.16 7.31
C THR A 104 16.84 -1.27 6.28
N GLU A 105 17.41 -0.09 6.09
CA GLU A 105 17.03 0.85 5.01
C GLU A 105 18.00 0.76 3.83
N SER A 106 18.90 -0.23 3.85
CA SER A 106 19.93 -0.40 2.85
C SER A 106 20.00 -1.84 2.34
N VAL A 107 20.55 -2.04 1.15
CA VAL A 107 20.85 -3.38 0.66
C VAL A 107 21.99 -3.98 1.50
N GLY A 108 21.82 -5.22 1.94
CA GLY A 108 22.77 -5.88 2.83
C GLY A 108 22.11 -6.91 3.74
N THR A 109 22.92 -7.56 4.56
CA THR A 109 22.45 -8.46 5.61
C THR A 109 21.74 -7.65 6.69
N ILE A 110 20.50 -8.04 7.02
CA ILE A 110 19.75 -7.46 8.14
C ILE A 110 20.35 -7.97 9.45
N GLY A 111 20.51 -9.30 9.51
CA GLY A 111 21.10 -9.99 10.64
C GLY A 111 21.22 -11.49 10.38
N SER A 112 22.03 -12.15 11.20
CA SER A 112 22.14 -13.59 11.28
C SER A 112 21.63 -14.02 12.66
N TYR A 113 20.52 -14.74 12.67
CA TYR A 113 19.79 -15.08 13.88
C TYR A 113 20.01 -16.55 14.22
N SER A 114 20.09 -16.86 15.50
CA SER A 114 20.17 -18.24 15.98
C SER A 114 19.27 -18.47 17.18
N SER A 115 18.86 -19.73 17.36
CA SER A 115 18.00 -20.13 18.47
C SER A 115 18.73 -20.28 19.82
N SER A 116 20.04 -20.06 19.87
CA SER A 116 20.83 -20.19 21.09
C SER A 116 20.81 -18.91 21.94
N ASP A 117 20.50 -19.06 23.24
CA ASP A 117 20.47 -18.02 24.31
C ASP A 117 21.73 -17.14 24.44
N ASP A 118 22.84 -17.50 23.78
CA ASP A 118 24.15 -16.83 23.90
C ASP A 118 24.41 -15.79 22.79
N SER A 119 23.42 -15.53 21.93
CA SER A 119 23.52 -14.64 20.76
C SER A 119 23.00 -13.24 21.10
N ALA A 120 23.66 -12.19 20.61
CA ALA A 120 23.17 -10.81 20.78
C ALA A 120 21.89 -10.50 19.98
N ASP A 121 21.63 -11.28 18.92
CA ASP A 121 20.48 -11.13 18.01
C ASP A 121 19.54 -12.33 18.19
N GLU A 122 18.70 -12.27 19.22
CA GLU A 122 17.80 -13.35 19.63
C GLU A 122 16.39 -13.18 19.02
N ILE A 123 16.02 -14.07 18.09
CA ILE A 123 14.61 -14.18 17.60
C ILE A 123 13.76 -15.07 18.52
N CYS A 124 14.41 -15.95 19.28
CA CYS A 124 13.76 -16.98 20.11
C CYS A 124 13.52 -16.55 21.56
N HIS A 125 13.09 -15.29 21.78
CA HIS A 125 12.98 -14.75 23.14
C HIS A 125 11.93 -15.51 23.99
N SER A 126 12.42 -16.38 24.88
CA SER A 126 11.60 -17.22 25.78
C SER A 126 10.52 -18.06 25.05
N SER A 127 10.68 -18.30 23.75
CA SER A 127 9.79 -19.08 22.90
C SER A 127 10.42 -20.45 22.60
N SER A 128 9.60 -21.49 22.56
CA SER A 128 10.05 -22.86 22.31
C SER A 128 9.31 -23.46 21.13
N GLY A 129 10.03 -24.18 20.26
CA GLY A 129 9.51 -24.80 19.05
C GLY A 129 9.63 -23.91 17.81
N GLU A 130 8.94 -24.30 16.73
CA GLU A 130 9.00 -23.61 15.45
C GLU A 130 8.35 -22.22 15.53
N GLN A 131 9.13 -21.17 15.29
CA GLN A 131 8.66 -19.80 15.15
C GLN A 131 8.71 -19.36 13.69
N THR A 132 7.61 -18.81 13.19
CA THR A 132 7.54 -18.19 11.86
C THR A 132 7.76 -16.68 11.98
N ILE A 133 8.66 -16.17 11.15
CA ILE A 133 9.04 -14.77 11.04
C ILE A 133 8.76 -14.29 9.63
N ASP A 134 8.08 -13.16 9.53
CA ASP A 134 7.76 -12.50 8.28
C ASP A 134 8.79 -11.39 8.00
N VAL A 135 9.30 -11.37 6.77
CA VAL A 135 10.09 -10.27 6.25
C VAL A 135 9.16 -9.31 5.55
N VAL A 136 9.04 -8.10 6.10
CA VAL A 136 8.09 -7.07 5.67
C VAL A 136 8.87 -5.89 5.12
N ALA A 137 8.57 -5.50 3.89
CA ALA A 137 9.07 -4.24 3.36
C ALA A 137 8.10 -3.12 3.73
N TYR A 138 8.64 -1.94 4.00
CA TYR A 138 7.85 -0.78 4.38
C TYR A 138 8.24 0.48 3.60
N LEU A 139 7.28 1.40 3.53
CA LEU A 139 7.43 2.77 3.07
C LEU A 139 7.19 3.71 4.25
N GLY A 140 8.10 4.64 4.49
CA GLY A 140 8.05 5.54 5.64
C GLY A 140 9.44 5.90 6.18
N GLU A 141 9.45 6.83 7.14
CA GLU A 141 10.67 7.38 7.74
C GLU A 141 11.35 6.42 8.73
N SER A 142 10.63 5.40 9.22
CA SER A 142 11.13 4.41 10.18
C SER A 142 10.18 3.20 10.25
N PRO A 143 10.62 2.03 10.77
CA PRO A 143 9.77 0.85 10.91
C PRO A 143 8.59 1.01 11.88
N ASP A 144 8.59 2.04 12.73
CA ASP A 144 7.50 2.37 13.67
C ASP A 144 6.54 3.43 13.12
N SER A 145 6.95 4.18 12.09
CA SER A 145 6.18 5.25 11.45
C SER A 145 5.93 4.94 9.98
N THR A 146 5.53 3.71 9.68
CA THR A 146 5.30 3.20 8.33
C THR A 146 3.93 3.65 7.80
N GLU A 147 3.91 4.11 6.55
CA GLU A 147 2.67 4.45 5.84
C GLU A 147 2.10 3.24 5.07
N THR A 148 2.98 2.38 4.55
CA THR A 148 2.58 1.16 3.85
C THR A 148 3.55 0.02 4.17
N GLU A 149 3.00 -1.18 4.34
CA GLU A 149 3.76 -2.40 4.60
C GLU A 149 3.31 -3.51 3.65
N THR A 150 4.26 -4.35 3.24
CA THR A 150 3.99 -5.48 2.37
C THR A 150 4.88 -6.64 2.76
N ALA A 151 4.26 -7.77 3.10
CA ALA A 151 4.97 -9.01 3.40
C ALA A 151 5.64 -9.55 2.12
N GLN A 152 6.91 -9.89 2.21
CA GLN A 152 7.70 -10.40 1.09
C GLN A 152 7.87 -11.92 1.16
N GLN A 153 8.53 -12.39 2.20
CA GLN A 153 8.84 -13.78 2.44
C GLN A 153 8.74 -14.07 3.93
N SER A 154 8.46 -15.32 4.27
CA SER A 154 8.44 -15.81 5.65
C SER A 154 9.43 -16.94 5.79
N PHE A 155 10.08 -17.05 6.94
CA PHE A 155 10.93 -18.18 7.29
C PHE A 155 10.55 -18.72 8.66
N THR A 156 10.94 -19.95 8.93
CA THR A 156 10.78 -20.59 10.22
C THR A 156 12.15 -20.77 10.87
N ILE A 157 12.22 -20.53 12.18
CA ILE A 157 13.38 -20.84 13.00
C ILE A 157 12.95 -21.82 14.10
N ASP A 158 13.75 -22.86 14.34
CA ASP A 158 13.48 -23.84 15.40
C ASP A 158 14.13 -23.36 16.70
N CYS A 159 13.32 -22.87 17.63
CA CYS A 159 13.74 -22.42 18.95
C CYS A 159 13.87 -23.61 19.91
N GLU A 160 15.08 -23.85 20.43
CA GLU A 160 15.38 -25.00 21.31
C GLU A 160 14.77 -24.86 22.72
#